data_AF-A0A396IKY0-F1
#
_entry.id   AF-A0A396IKY0-F1
#
_cell.length_a   1.000
_cell.length_b   1.000
_cell.length_c   1.000
_cell.angle_alpha   90.00
_cell.angle_beta   90.00
_cell.angle_gamma   90.00
#
_symmetry.space_group_name_H-M   'P 1'
#
loop_
_entity.id
_entity.type
_entity.pdbx_description
1 polymer ?
#
loop_
_entity_poly.entity_id
_entity_poly.type
_entity_poly.pdbx_seq_one_letter_code
_entity_poly.pdbx_strand_id
1 'polypeptide(L)'
;MDMERNFHIMDRSTYLYDTLRPKLVHETNIDFLCELVDILKMEVLGEQHSRRSESLAGLRPTFERILADVHERLTFRARTHIRDEIANYMPTNEDLDYPEKLKRLAESTSEINPADGNPDTFKTWYPPLEKTLSCLSKLYRCLESEVFTGLAQEAVEVCSTSIQKASKLIAKRSSQMDGQLFLIKHLLNLREQIAPFNIEFSVTQKELDFSHLLDHLRRLLRGQASLFDWSRSTSLARTLSPRVLENQIDTKKELEKSLKATCEEFIMSVTKLVVDPLLSFVTKVTAVKVALSTGAPNQKLESAMAKPLKNQAFATPDKVAELVQKVQTAIQEQLPVVIAKMKLYLQNSSTRTILFKPIKTNIIEAHIQVQSLLQSEYTSEDIQIINLKSVQDLQTELDNFL
;
A
#
# COMPACT_ATOMS: atom_id res chain seq x y z
N MET A 1 -15.29 61.75 -25.64
CA MET A 1 -16.11 60.52 -25.73
C MET A 1 -15.41 59.29 -25.16
N ASP A 2 -14.13 59.03 -25.47
CA ASP A 2 -13.45 57.84 -24.92
C ASP A 2 -13.18 57.90 -23.40
N MET A 3 -12.95 59.09 -22.84
CA MET A 3 -12.68 59.26 -21.41
C MET A 3 -13.91 59.04 -20.51
N GLU A 4 -15.08 59.54 -20.91
CA GLU A 4 -16.35 59.32 -20.19
C GLU A 4 -16.83 57.86 -20.30
N ARG A 5 -16.62 57.24 -21.47
CA ARG A 5 -16.93 55.81 -21.66
C ARG A 5 -16.04 54.93 -20.77
N ASN A 6 -14.75 55.23 -20.66
CA ASN A 6 -13.83 54.53 -19.76
C ASN A 6 -14.18 54.74 -18.28
N PHE A 7 -14.57 55.95 -17.87
CA PHE A 7 -15.02 56.24 -16.51
C PHE A 7 -16.27 55.43 -16.14
N HIS A 8 -17.25 55.37 -17.04
CA HIS A 8 -18.49 54.64 -16.80
C HIS A 8 -18.30 53.11 -16.75
N ILE A 9 -17.32 52.57 -17.50
CA ILE A 9 -16.92 51.16 -17.44
C ILE A 9 -16.21 50.83 -16.11
N MET A 10 -15.38 51.76 -15.60
CA MET A 10 -14.66 51.59 -14.34
C MET A 10 -15.60 51.59 -13.13
N ASP A 11 -16.61 52.47 -13.14
CA ASP A 11 -17.62 52.55 -12.08
C ASP A 11 -18.51 51.30 -12.04
N ARG A 12 -18.96 50.83 -13.21
CA ARG A 12 -19.71 49.56 -13.33
C ARG A 12 -18.89 48.33 -12.96
N SER A 13 -17.59 48.33 -13.30
CA SER A 13 -16.63 47.29 -12.89
C SER A 13 -16.51 47.20 -11.38
N THR A 14 -16.38 48.35 -10.72
CA THR A 14 -16.24 48.44 -9.27
C THR A 14 -17.51 47.98 -8.58
N TYR A 15 -18.67 48.45 -9.03
CA TYR A 15 -19.98 48.03 -8.52
C TYR A 15 -20.22 46.53 -8.67
N LEU A 16 -19.91 45.94 -9.84
CA LEU A 16 -20.04 44.50 -10.07
C LEU A 16 -19.18 43.71 -9.10
N TYR A 17 -17.91 44.11 -8.94
CA TYR A 17 -17.00 43.44 -8.03
C TYR A 17 -17.46 43.55 -6.57
N ASP A 18 -17.83 44.75 -6.11
CA ASP A 18 -18.24 44.99 -4.72
C ASP A 18 -19.54 44.25 -4.36
N THR A 19 -20.39 43.99 -5.36
CA THR A 19 -21.61 43.18 -5.18
C THR A 19 -21.32 41.69 -5.12
N LEU A 20 -20.41 41.18 -5.93
CA LEU A 20 -20.11 39.75 -6.04
C LEU A 20 -19.16 39.26 -4.95
N ARG A 21 -18.13 40.05 -4.62
CA ARG A 21 -17.06 39.65 -3.68
C ARG A 21 -17.60 39.14 -2.33
N PRO A 22 -18.57 39.78 -1.65
CA PRO A 22 -19.08 39.27 -0.39
C PRO A 22 -19.72 37.89 -0.53
N LYS A 23 -20.40 37.60 -1.64
CA LYS A 23 -21.01 36.28 -1.89
C LYS A 23 -19.94 35.21 -2.11
N LEU A 24 -18.91 35.54 -2.89
CA LEU A 24 -17.80 34.63 -3.19
C LEU A 24 -16.98 34.26 -1.95
N VAL A 25 -16.66 35.24 -1.10
CA VAL A 25 -15.85 35.03 0.11
C VAL A 25 -16.56 34.10 1.11
N HIS A 26 -17.90 34.10 1.15
CA HIS A 26 -18.67 33.26 2.07
C HIS A 26 -19.07 31.92 1.47
N GLU A 27 -18.88 31.70 0.17
CA GLU A 27 -19.31 30.48 -0.50
C GLU A 27 -18.59 29.26 0.06
N THR A 28 -19.34 28.19 0.33
CA THR A 28 -18.82 26.98 0.97
C THR A 28 -18.80 25.77 0.06
N ASN A 29 -19.58 25.82 -1.02
CA ASN A 29 -19.73 24.73 -1.96
C ASN A 29 -18.57 24.71 -2.98
N ILE A 30 -17.78 23.64 -2.95
CA ILE A 30 -16.65 23.43 -3.88
C ILE A 30 -17.16 23.27 -5.31
N ASP A 31 -18.28 22.58 -5.52
CA ASP A 31 -18.83 22.34 -6.86
C ASP A 31 -19.25 23.65 -7.53
N PHE A 32 -19.94 24.51 -6.79
CA PHE A 32 -20.31 25.83 -7.29
C PHE A 32 -19.07 26.70 -7.62
N LEU A 33 -18.02 26.65 -6.79
CA LEU A 33 -16.78 27.37 -7.06
C LEU A 33 -16.07 26.83 -8.31
N CYS A 34 -16.05 25.51 -8.51
CA CYS A 34 -15.53 24.87 -9.71
C CYS A 34 -16.31 25.29 -10.97
N GLU A 35 -17.65 25.24 -10.92
CA GLU A 35 -18.51 25.71 -12.01
C GLU A 35 -18.25 27.18 -12.35
N LEU A 36 -18.10 28.03 -11.33
CA LEU A 36 -17.82 29.44 -11.54
C LEU A 36 -16.46 29.67 -12.20
N VAL A 37 -15.44 28.89 -11.84
CA VAL A 37 -14.14 28.92 -12.51
C VAL A 37 -14.29 28.53 -13.98
N ASP A 38 -15.01 27.45 -14.27
CA ASP A 38 -15.21 26.96 -15.63
C ASP A 38 -15.96 28.00 -16.49
N ILE A 39 -17.02 28.61 -15.97
CA ILE A 39 -17.76 29.70 -16.64
C ILE A 39 -16.82 30.89 -16.91
N LEU A 40 -16.07 31.33 -15.89
CA LEU A 40 -15.18 32.48 -16.04
C LEU A 40 -14.05 32.21 -17.04
N LYS A 41 -13.45 31.02 -17.03
CA LYS A 41 -12.37 30.64 -17.95
C LYS A 41 -12.86 30.40 -19.37
N MET A 42 -13.96 29.66 -19.54
CA MET A 42 -14.41 29.20 -20.86
C MET A 42 -15.31 30.22 -21.56
N GLU A 43 -16.25 30.85 -20.83
CA GLU A 43 -17.26 31.71 -21.44
C GLU A 43 -16.88 33.21 -21.42
N VAL A 44 -16.15 33.64 -20.39
CA VAL A 44 -15.88 35.07 -20.15
C VAL A 44 -14.46 35.46 -20.59
N LEU A 45 -13.45 34.67 -20.22
CA LEU A 45 -12.04 35.00 -20.46
C LEU A 45 -11.41 34.22 -21.64
N GLY A 46 -12.10 33.19 -22.15
CA GLY A 46 -11.62 32.32 -23.22
C GLY A 46 -11.33 33.05 -24.54
N GLU A 47 -10.34 32.56 -25.27
CA GLU A 47 -9.88 33.11 -26.56
C GLU A 47 -10.82 32.83 -27.74
N GLN A 48 -11.88 32.04 -27.54
CA GLN A 48 -12.85 31.77 -28.60
C GLN A 48 -13.72 33.03 -28.81
N HIS A 49 -13.45 33.71 -29.92
CA HIS A 49 -13.99 35.02 -30.33
C HIS A 49 -15.52 35.00 -30.55
N SER A 50 -16.31 34.82 -29.49
CA SER A 50 -17.73 35.13 -29.54
C SER A 50 -17.91 36.66 -29.49
N ARG A 51 -18.88 37.20 -30.22
CA ARG A 51 -19.24 38.65 -30.21
C ARG A 51 -19.46 39.23 -28.80
N ARG A 52 -19.67 38.39 -27.77
CA ARG A 52 -19.76 38.79 -26.36
C ARG A 52 -18.41 39.20 -25.76
N SER A 53 -17.31 38.58 -26.17
CA SER A 53 -15.96 38.86 -25.64
C SER A 53 -15.49 40.29 -25.97
N GLU A 54 -15.76 40.76 -27.21
CA GLU A 54 -15.47 42.14 -27.62
C GLU A 54 -16.29 43.18 -26.82
N SER A 55 -17.52 42.85 -26.45
CA SER A 55 -18.40 43.73 -25.66
C SER A 55 -17.99 43.82 -24.18
N LEU A 56 -17.25 42.82 -23.68
CA LEU A 56 -16.81 42.70 -22.28
C LEU A 56 -15.33 43.03 -22.09
N ALA A 57 -14.61 43.44 -23.15
CA ALA A 57 -13.18 43.72 -23.11
C ALA A 57 -12.79 44.73 -22.01
N GLY A 58 -13.63 45.75 -21.77
CA GLY A 58 -13.41 46.74 -20.69
C GLY A 58 -13.63 46.20 -19.27
N LEU A 59 -14.30 45.06 -19.11
CA LEU A 59 -14.55 44.39 -17.83
C LEU A 59 -13.57 43.23 -17.57
N ARG A 60 -12.72 42.87 -18.53
CA ARG A 60 -11.76 41.77 -18.41
C ARG A 60 -10.89 41.86 -17.14
N PRO A 61 -10.29 43.01 -16.77
CA PRO A 61 -9.50 43.10 -15.53
C PRO A 61 -10.32 42.81 -14.26
N THR A 62 -11.61 43.17 -14.29
CA THR A 62 -12.55 42.90 -13.19
C THR A 62 -12.84 41.41 -13.09
N PHE A 63 -13.06 40.73 -14.21
CA PHE A 63 -13.28 39.28 -14.24
C PHE A 63 -12.03 38.48 -13.89
N GLU A 64 -10.83 38.93 -14.29
CA GLU A 64 -9.56 38.34 -13.85
C GLU A 64 -9.40 38.45 -12.33
N ARG A 65 -9.77 39.61 -11.75
CA ARG A 65 -9.75 39.79 -10.29
C ARG A 65 -10.77 38.92 -9.57
N ILE A 66 -11.99 38.78 -10.13
CA ILE A 66 -13.00 37.86 -9.60
C ILE A 66 -12.50 36.42 -9.68
N LEU A 67 -11.92 36.02 -10.81
CA LEU A 67 -11.37 34.67 -10.99
C LEU A 67 -10.27 34.38 -9.96
N ALA A 68 -9.39 35.34 -9.68
CA ALA A 68 -8.38 35.21 -8.63
C ALA A 68 -9.00 34.99 -7.25
N ASP A 69 -10.02 35.79 -6.86
CA ASP A 69 -10.74 35.61 -5.59
C ASP A 69 -11.44 34.24 -5.52
N VAL A 70 -12.00 33.76 -6.63
CA VAL A 70 -12.63 32.43 -6.73
C VAL A 70 -11.58 31.32 -6.59
N HIS A 71 -10.43 31.42 -7.25
CA HIS A 71 -9.34 30.46 -7.11
C HIS A 71 -8.80 30.42 -5.67
N GLU A 72 -8.62 31.57 -5.03
CA GLU A 72 -8.20 31.65 -3.63
C GLU A 72 -9.22 30.97 -2.72
N ARG A 73 -10.51 31.29 -2.92
CA ARG A 73 -11.59 30.67 -2.15
C ARG A 73 -11.68 29.16 -2.39
N LEU A 74 -11.61 28.71 -3.63
CA LEU A 74 -11.63 27.30 -4.01
C LEU A 74 -10.47 26.55 -3.35
N THR A 75 -9.27 27.14 -3.38
CA THR A 75 -8.08 26.59 -2.72
C THR A 75 -8.30 26.46 -1.21
N PHE A 76 -8.84 27.49 -0.56
CA PHE A 76 -9.16 27.45 0.87
C PHE A 76 -10.20 26.37 1.20
N ARG A 77 -11.26 26.26 0.40
CA ARG A 77 -12.31 25.27 0.58
C ARG A 77 -11.80 23.85 0.34
N ALA A 78 -10.95 23.66 -0.67
CA ALA A 78 -10.27 22.40 -0.94
C ALA A 78 -9.44 21.94 0.28
N ARG A 79 -8.57 22.79 0.83
CA ARG A 79 -7.78 22.47 2.03
C ARG A 79 -8.67 22.14 3.24
N THR A 80 -9.75 22.90 3.42
CA THR A 80 -10.73 22.63 4.48
C THR A 80 -11.37 21.26 4.32
N HIS A 81 -11.80 20.90 3.11
CA HIS A 81 -12.35 19.58 2.80
C HIS A 81 -11.31 18.46 3.02
N ILE A 82 -10.07 18.65 2.56
CA ILE A 82 -8.98 17.69 2.77
C ILE A 82 -8.75 17.44 4.27
N ARG A 83 -8.72 18.50 5.08
CA ARG A 83 -8.54 18.39 6.52
C ARG A 83 -9.73 17.70 7.20
N ASP A 84 -10.94 18.16 6.94
CA ASP A 84 -12.12 17.77 7.73
C ASP A 84 -12.68 16.42 7.29
N GLU A 85 -12.69 16.15 5.98
CA GLU A 85 -13.34 14.97 5.40
C GLU A 85 -12.39 13.79 5.14
N ILE A 86 -11.07 14.03 5.07
CA ILE A 86 -10.06 13.01 4.75
C ILE A 86 -9.10 12.82 5.94
N ALA A 87 -8.43 13.87 6.40
CA ALA A 87 -7.42 13.77 7.46
C ALA A 87 -8.03 13.45 8.83
N ASN A 88 -9.16 14.08 9.15
CA ASN A 88 -9.89 13.91 10.40
C ASN A 88 -11.03 12.87 10.31
N TYR A 89 -11.12 12.14 9.20
CA TYR A 89 -12.14 11.11 9.04
C TYR A 89 -12.00 10.03 10.12
N MET A 90 -13.10 9.78 10.84
CA MET A 90 -13.20 8.72 11.82
C MET A 90 -13.86 7.49 11.17
N PRO A 91 -13.16 6.35 11.05
CA PRO A 91 -13.73 5.13 10.49
C PRO A 91 -14.98 4.69 11.24
N THR A 92 -16.04 4.40 10.52
CA THR A 92 -17.27 3.84 11.09
C THR A 92 -17.08 2.36 11.43
N ASN A 93 -17.99 1.79 12.22
CA ASN A 93 -17.97 0.35 12.48
C ASN A 93 -18.14 -0.49 11.21
N GLU A 94 -18.82 0.03 10.19
CA GLU A 94 -18.97 -0.65 8.91
C GLU A 94 -17.68 -0.60 8.08
N ASP A 95 -16.97 0.54 8.08
CA ASP A 95 -15.66 0.68 7.43
C ASP A 95 -14.63 -0.30 8.00
N LEU A 96 -14.68 -0.54 9.31
CA LEU A 96 -13.79 -1.47 10.01
C LEU A 96 -14.23 -2.94 9.88
N ASP A 97 -15.47 -3.22 9.47
CA ASP A 97 -15.97 -4.57 9.18
C ASP A 97 -15.67 -5.01 7.74
N TYR A 98 -14.53 -4.55 7.22
CA TYR A 98 -14.19 -4.67 5.80
C TYR A 98 -14.19 -6.10 5.24
N PRO A 99 -13.68 -7.14 5.94
CA PRO A 99 -13.73 -8.51 5.41
C PRO A 99 -15.16 -8.98 5.13
N GLU A 100 -16.10 -8.69 6.04
CA GLU A 100 -17.51 -9.07 5.89
C GLU A 100 -18.21 -8.21 4.83
N LYS A 101 -17.85 -6.92 4.74
CA LYS A 101 -18.30 -6.05 3.65
C LYS A 101 -17.95 -6.63 2.28
N LEU A 102 -16.71 -7.14 2.11
CA LEU A 102 -16.29 -7.76 0.85
C LEU A 102 -17.02 -9.07 0.56
N LYS A 103 -17.28 -9.90 1.57
CA LYS A 103 -18.01 -11.17 1.40
C LYS A 103 -19.45 -10.93 0.95
N ARG A 104 -20.17 -10.04 1.63
CA ARG A 104 -21.55 -9.65 1.27
C ARG A 104 -21.61 -9.14 -0.17
N LEU A 105 -20.61 -8.37 -0.58
CA LEU A 105 -20.52 -7.88 -1.95
C LEU A 105 -20.29 -9.01 -2.96
N ALA A 106 -19.34 -9.92 -2.69
CA ALA A 106 -19.06 -11.07 -3.55
C ALA A 106 -20.28 -12.01 -3.71
N GLU A 107 -21.06 -12.19 -2.65
CA GLU A 107 -22.33 -12.94 -2.68
C GLU A 107 -23.36 -12.22 -3.56
N SER A 108 -23.52 -10.90 -3.41
CA SER A 108 -24.46 -10.12 -4.22
C SER A 108 -24.12 -10.05 -5.71
N THR A 109 -22.83 -10.03 -6.08
CA THR A 109 -22.39 -9.99 -7.48
C THR A 109 -22.61 -11.34 -8.18
N SER A 110 -22.74 -12.44 -7.43
CA SER A 110 -23.02 -13.77 -7.98
C SER A 110 -24.45 -13.90 -8.54
N GLU A 111 -25.34 -12.98 -8.21
CA GLU A 111 -26.76 -12.97 -8.62
C GLU A 111 -27.07 -11.97 -9.75
N ILE A 112 -26.12 -11.13 -10.18
CA ILE A 112 -26.34 -10.04 -11.16
C ILE A 112 -25.55 -10.29 -12.45
N ASN A 113 -26.23 -10.21 -13.60
CA ASN A 113 -25.64 -10.42 -14.93
C ASN A 113 -24.46 -9.44 -15.22
N PRO A 114 -23.35 -9.91 -15.81
CA PRO A 114 -22.12 -9.14 -16.03
C PRO A 114 -22.19 -8.08 -17.17
N ALA A 115 -23.39 -7.71 -17.63
CA ALA A 115 -23.59 -6.84 -18.80
C ALA A 115 -23.70 -5.35 -18.47
N ASP A 116 -23.87 -4.97 -17.20
CA ASP A 116 -23.83 -3.57 -16.75
C ASP A 116 -22.45 -3.26 -16.17
N GLY A 117 -21.74 -2.31 -16.79
CA GLY A 117 -20.36 -1.95 -16.43
C GLY A 117 -20.20 -1.64 -14.95
N ASN A 118 -19.31 -2.39 -14.27
CA ASN A 118 -19.03 -2.45 -12.83
C ASN A 118 -19.23 -1.13 -12.03
N PRO A 119 -20.46 -0.82 -11.58
CA PRO A 119 -20.72 0.35 -10.74
C PRO A 119 -20.38 0.08 -9.25
N ASP A 120 -20.02 -1.17 -8.91
CA ASP A 120 -19.73 -1.63 -7.54
C ASP A 120 -18.26 -1.43 -7.11
N THR A 121 -17.40 -1.01 -8.04
CA THR A 121 -15.99 -0.70 -7.75
C THR A 121 -15.86 0.40 -6.69
N PHE A 122 -16.71 1.43 -6.77
CA PHE A 122 -16.73 2.56 -5.82
C PHE A 122 -17.32 2.19 -4.46
N LYS A 123 -18.30 1.27 -4.39
CA LYS A 123 -18.87 0.81 -3.10
C LYS A 123 -17.85 0.11 -2.21
N THR A 124 -16.79 -0.42 -2.82
CA THR A 124 -15.71 -1.12 -2.13
C THR A 124 -14.65 -0.17 -1.57
N TRP A 125 -14.65 1.10 -1.98
CA TRP A 125 -13.63 2.05 -1.55
C TRP A 125 -13.86 2.50 -0.11
N TYR A 126 -12.74 2.72 0.57
CA TYR A 126 -12.73 3.37 1.86
C TYR A 126 -13.05 4.87 1.69
N PRO A 127 -13.96 5.48 2.45
CA PRO A 127 -14.51 6.81 2.14
C PRO A 127 -13.47 7.92 1.96
N PRO A 128 -12.39 8.03 2.77
CA PRO A 128 -11.30 8.97 2.52
C PRO A 128 -10.67 8.87 1.13
N LEU A 129 -10.53 7.66 0.58
CA LEU A 129 -10.00 7.46 -0.78
C LEU A 129 -10.95 8.05 -1.83
N GLU A 130 -12.24 7.75 -1.72
CA GLU A 130 -13.26 8.26 -2.65
C GLU A 130 -13.31 9.79 -2.62
N LYS A 131 -13.35 10.39 -1.41
CA LYS A 131 -13.37 11.84 -1.24
C LYS A 131 -12.10 12.50 -1.79
N THR A 132 -10.94 11.87 -1.59
CA THR A 132 -9.67 12.33 -2.18
C THR A 132 -9.78 12.40 -3.69
N LEU A 133 -10.14 11.29 -4.35
CA LEU A 133 -10.18 11.21 -5.80
C LEU A 133 -11.25 12.12 -6.42
N SER A 134 -12.42 12.22 -5.78
CA SER A 134 -13.47 13.17 -6.18
C SER A 134 -12.94 14.60 -6.12
N CYS A 135 -12.30 14.98 -5.02
CA CYS A 135 -11.71 16.31 -4.85
C CYS A 135 -10.64 16.60 -5.92
N LEU A 136 -9.69 15.68 -6.13
CA LEU A 136 -8.63 15.87 -7.14
C LEU A 136 -9.20 16.02 -8.56
N SER A 137 -10.20 15.22 -8.93
CA SER A 137 -10.80 15.29 -10.26
C SER A 137 -11.45 16.64 -10.57
N LYS A 138 -12.06 17.27 -9.55
CA LYS A 138 -12.65 18.61 -9.64
C LYS A 138 -11.58 19.69 -9.74
N LEU A 139 -10.59 19.63 -8.84
CA LEU A 139 -9.55 20.65 -8.76
C LEU A 139 -8.62 20.67 -9.98
N TYR A 140 -8.36 19.52 -10.59
CA TYR A 140 -7.45 19.40 -11.74
C TYR A 140 -7.87 20.28 -12.93
N ARG A 141 -9.17 20.46 -13.15
CA ARG A 141 -9.69 21.29 -14.26
C ARG A 141 -9.74 22.77 -13.91
N CYS A 142 -9.98 23.08 -12.63
CA CYS A 142 -10.25 24.44 -12.19
C CYS A 142 -8.98 25.20 -11.78
N LEU A 143 -7.97 24.54 -11.24
CA LEU A 143 -6.78 25.20 -10.69
C LEU A 143 -5.60 25.21 -11.66
N GLU A 144 -4.69 26.15 -11.44
CA GLU A 144 -3.38 26.16 -12.11
C GLU A 144 -2.52 24.98 -11.64
N SER A 145 -1.64 24.50 -12.51
CA SER A 145 -0.84 23.28 -12.30
C SER A 145 -0.07 23.28 -10.97
N GLU A 146 0.56 24.41 -10.63
CA GLU A 146 1.36 24.54 -9.38
C GLU A 146 0.49 24.45 -8.13
N VAL A 147 -0.63 25.17 -8.11
CA VAL A 147 -1.57 25.18 -6.98
C VAL A 147 -2.22 23.81 -6.81
N PHE A 148 -2.65 23.20 -7.93
CA PHE A 148 -3.20 21.85 -7.94
C PHE A 148 -2.18 20.83 -7.41
N THR A 149 -0.92 20.92 -7.86
CA THR A 149 0.15 20.01 -7.44
C THR A 149 0.34 20.02 -5.93
N GLY A 150 0.39 21.21 -5.31
CA GLY A 150 0.51 21.33 -3.85
C GLY A 150 -0.68 20.71 -3.09
N LEU A 151 -1.91 20.97 -3.55
CA LEU A 151 -3.12 20.38 -2.95
C LEU A 151 -3.20 18.87 -3.16
N ALA A 152 -2.76 18.39 -4.33
CA ALA A 152 -2.76 16.98 -4.64
C ALA A 152 -1.77 16.20 -3.77
N GLN A 153 -0.58 16.75 -3.55
CA GLN A 153 0.40 16.19 -2.62
C GLN A 153 -0.18 16.08 -1.21
N GLU A 154 -0.76 17.17 -0.69
CA GLU A 154 -1.39 17.21 0.64
C GLU A 154 -2.51 16.16 0.76
N ALA A 155 -3.43 16.12 -0.22
CA ALA A 155 -4.57 15.20 -0.22
C ALA A 155 -4.14 13.73 -0.24
N VAL A 156 -3.16 13.38 -1.09
CA VAL A 156 -2.63 12.02 -1.20
C VAL A 156 -1.92 11.59 0.09
N GLU A 157 -1.15 12.49 0.71
CA GLU A 157 -0.44 12.21 1.97
C GLU A 157 -1.42 11.92 3.12
N VAL A 158 -2.44 12.79 3.30
CA VAL A 158 -3.41 12.60 4.39
C VAL A 158 -4.31 11.39 4.13
N CYS A 159 -4.63 11.10 2.87
CA CYS A 159 -5.39 9.90 2.48
C CYS A 159 -4.60 8.62 2.79
N SER A 160 -3.33 8.56 2.38
CA SER A 160 -2.43 7.44 2.70
C SER A 160 -2.34 7.21 4.21
N THR A 161 -2.17 8.30 4.98
CA THR A 161 -2.15 8.24 6.45
C THR A 161 -3.47 7.73 7.03
N SER A 162 -4.62 8.16 6.49
CA SER A 162 -5.94 7.70 6.91
C SER A 162 -6.14 6.20 6.65
N ILE A 163 -5.72 5.72 5.47
CA ILE A 163 -5.76 4.29 5.11
C ILE A 163 -4.86 3.48 6.05
N GLN A 164 -3.65 3.97 6.38
CA GLN A 164 -2.75 3.32 7.34
C GLN A 164 -3.32 3.26 8.77
N LYS A 165 -4.10 4.27 9.20
CA LYS A 165 -4.79 4.22 10.49
C LYS A 165 -5.90 3.17 10.47
N ALA A 166 -6.71 3.14 9.42
CA ALA A 166 -7.78 2.17 9.26
C ALA A 166 -7.25 0.73 9.20
N SER A 167 -6.15 0.48 8.49
CA SER A 167 -5.55 -0.86 8.42
C SER A 167 -5.13 -1.41 9.80
N LYS A 168 -4.57 -0.55 10.67
CA LYS A 168 -4.21 -0.91 12.05
C LYS A 168 -5.44 -1.21 12.91
N LEU A 169 -6.55 -0.51 12.68
CA LEU A 169 -7.81 -0.77 13.38
C LEU A 169 -8.44 -2.09 12.92
N ILE A 170 -8.45 -2.36 11.61
CA ILE A 170 -8.90 -3.63 11.03
C ILE A 170 -8.03 -4.79 11.52
N ALA A 171 -6.71 -4.58 11.60
CA ALA A 171 -5.79 -5.59 12.14
C ALA A 171 -6.11 -6.00 13.57
N LYS A 172 -6.51 -5.04 14.41
CA LYS A 172 -6.93 -5.29 15.80
C LYS A 172 -8.30 -5.97 15.91
N ARG A 173 -9.21 -5.67 14.98
CA ARG A 173 -10.59 -6.17 15.00
C ARG A 173 -10.74 -7.55 14.40
N SER A 174 -10.10 -7.79 13.26
CA SER A 174 -10.31 -9.00 12.44
C SER A 174 -9.07 -9.87 12.41
N SER A 175 -8.03 -9.48 11.67
CA SER A 175 -6.73 -10.14 11.70
C SER A 175 -5.64 -9.24 11.11
N GLN A 176 -4.38 -9.46 11.49
CA GLN A 176 -3.23 -8.76 10.91
C GLN A 176 -3.22 -8.84 9.37
N MET A 177 -3.58 -10.00 8.83
CA MET A 177 -3.66 -10.25 7.39
C MET A 177 -4.74 -9.40 6.70
N ASP A 178 -5.91 -9.26 7.34
CA ASP A 178 -6.99 -8.41 6.81
C ASP A 178 -6.56 -6.94 6.78
N GLY A 179 -5.86 -6.48 7.82
CA GLY A 179 -5.30 -5.13 7.85
C GLY A 179 -4.25 -4.89 6.75
N GLN A 180 -3.32 -5.83 6.55
CA GLN A 180 -2.30 -5.75 5.49
C GLN A 180 -2.93 -5.78 4.09
N LEU A 181 -3.88 -6.69 3.83
CA LEU A 181 -4.56 -6.79 2.53
C LEU A 181 -5.45 -5.56 2.26
N PHE A 182 -6.13 -5.03 3.28
CA PHE A 182 -6.84 -3.76 3.17
C PHE A 182 -5.91 -2.62 2.75
N LEU A 183 -4.74 -2.52 3.40
CA LEU A 183 -3.76 -1.47 3.10
C LEU A 183 -3.22 -1.61 1.67
N ILE A 184 -2.78 -2.82 1.26
CA ILE A 184 -2.29 -3.10 -0.09
C ILE A 184 -3.35 -2.71 -1.13
N LYS A 185 -4.60 -3.15 -0.95
CA LYS A 185 -5.71 -2.87 -1.87
C LYS A 185 -5.91 -1.37 -2.07
N HIS A 186 -5.99 -0.60 -0.98
CA HIS A 186 -6.33 0.83 -1.08
C HIS A 186 -5.16 1.70 -1.53
N LEU A 187 -3.90 1.34 -1.18
CA LEU A 187 -2.74 2.06 -1.71
C LEU A 187 -2.52 1.79 -3.20
N LEU A 188 -2.80 0.56 -3.67
CA LEU A 188 -2.81 0.25 -5.11
C LEU A 188 -3.86 1.08 -5.86
N ASN A 189 -5.09 1.12 -5.34
CA ASN A 189 -6.15 1.94 -5.92
C ASN A 189 -5.77 3.43 -5.93
N LEU A 190 -5.25 3.96 -4.82
CA LEU A 190 -4.81 5.36 -4.75
C LEU A 190 -3.74 5.65 -5.80
N ARG A 191 -2.71 4.80 -5.89
CA ARG A 191 -1.61 4.91 -6.88
C ARG A 191 -2.13 4.89 -8.33
N GLU A 192 -3.03 3.98 -8.65
CA GLU A 192 -3.58 3.82 -9.99
C GLU A 192 -4.42 5.03 -10.39
N GLN A 193 -5.27 5.50 -9.48
CA GLN A 193 -6.21 6.59 -9.76
C GLN A 193 -5.54 7.97 -9.82
N ILE A 194 -4.36 8.14 -9.21
CA ILE A 194 -3.60 9.41 -9.32
C ILE A 194 -2.66 9.46 -10.53
N ALA A 195 -2.43 8.33 -11.22
CA ALA A 195 -1.55 8.28 -12.39
C ALA A 195 -2.00 9.22 -13.55
N PRO A 196 -3.30 9.36 -13.87
CA PRO A 196 -3.76 10.23 -14.97
C PRO A 196 -3.49 11.72 -14.73
N PHE A 197 -3.35 12.16 -13.47
CA PHE A 197 -3.15 13.58 -13.18
C PHE A 197 -1.76 14.08 -13.58
N ASN A 198 -0.82 13.19 -13.94
CA ASN A 198 0.50 13.50 -14.51
C ASN A 198 1.22 14.67 -13.83
N ILE A 199 0.97 14.85 -12.54
CA ILE A 199 1.66 15.82 -11.70
C ILE A 199 3.15 15.48 -11.85
N GLU A 200 4.00 16.46 -12.16
CA GLU A 200 5.44 16.31 -12.44
C GLU A 200 6.16 15.60 -11.29
N PHE A 201 6.03 14.28 -11.25
CA PHE A 201 6.57 13.40 -10.24
C PHE A 201 7.50 12.45 -10.98
N SER A 202 8.76 12.83 -11.04
CA SER A 202 9.81 12.12 -11.76
C SER A 202 10.18 10.80 -11.07
N VAL A 203 9.40 9.73 -11.23
CA VAL A 203 9.91 8.38 -10.90
C VAL A 203 9.39 7.32 -11.86
N THR A 204 10.38 6.66 -12.47
CA THR A 204 10.37 5.43 -13.25
C THR A 204 9.40 4.40 -12.66
N GLN A 205 8.52 3.84 -13.50
CA GLN A 205 7.73 2.64 -13.20
C GLN A 205 8.69 1.48 -12.90
N LYS A 206 9.13 1.36 -11.65
CA LYS A 206 9.79 0.16 -11.17
C LYS A 206 8.69 -0.83 -10.79
N GLU A 207 8.69 -1.97 -11.47
CA GLU A 207 7.96 -3.15 -11.03
C GLU A 207 8.35 -3.43 -9.57
N LEU A 208 7.38 -3.91 -8.77
CA LEU A 208 7.63 -4.28 -7.38
C LEU A 208 8.61 -5.47 -7.35
N ASP A 209 9.90 -5.17 -7.16
CA ASP A 209 10.94 -6.18 -7.03
C ASP A 209 11.13 -6.60 -5.56
N PHE A 210 10.89 -7.89 -5.30
CA PHE A 210 10.98 -8.55 -4.00
C PHE A 210 12.16 -9.52 -3.89
N SER A 211 13.08 -9.54 -4.86
CA SER A 211 14.20 -10.51 -4.91
C SER A 211 15.06 -10.49 -3.63
N HIS A 212 15.22 -9.32 -3.01
CA HIS A 212 15.96 -9.14 -1.76
C HIS A 212 15.35 -9.85 -0.54
N LEU A 213 14.05 -10.14 -0.53
CA LEU A 213 13.41 -10.88 0.57
C LEU A 213 13.93 -12.31 0.67
N LEU A 214 14.23 -12.91 -0.48
CA LEU A 214 14.80 -14.23 -0.55
C LEU A 214 16.24 -14.25 -0.02
N ASP A 215 17.03 -13.20 -0.27
CA ASP A 215 18.36 -13.06 0.34
C ASP A 215 18.28 -12.92 1.86
N HIS A 216 17.26 -12.21 2.37
CA HIS A 216 17.02 -12.13 3.81
C HIS A 216 16.66 -13.50 4.40
N LEU A 217 15.75 -14.26 3.78
CA LEU A 217 15.42 -15.63 4.18
C LEU A 217 16.65 -16.54 4.14
N ARG A 218 17.46 -16.48 3.08
CA ARG A 218 18.71 -17.25 2.97
C ARG A 218 19.68 -16.94 4.10
N ARG A 219 19.84 -15.66 4.47
CA ARG A 219 20.68 -15.25 5.60
C ARG A 219 20.17 -15.79 6.92
N LEU A 220 18.85 -15.81 7.12
CA LEU A 220 18.20 -16.34 8.31
C LEU A 220 18.38 -17.86 8.41
N LEU A 221 18.21 -18.58 7.31
CA LEU A 221 18.47 -20.03 7.25
C LEU A 221 19.98 -20.36 7.36
N ARG A 222 20.88 -19.47 6.95
CA ARG A 222 22.33 -19.62 7.22
C ARG A 222 22.72 -19.26 8.66
N GLY A 223 21.76 -18.85 9.49
CA GLY A 223 21.98 -18.34 10.85
C GLY A 223 22.84 -17.07 10.93
N GLN A 224 23.00 -16.36 9.81
CA GLN A 224 23.71 -15.08 9.71
C GLN A 224 22.83 -13.88 10.13
N ALA A 225 21.55 -14.12 10.39
CA ALA A 225 20.59 -13.15 10.88
C ALA A 225 19.67 -13.81 11.91
N SER A 226 19.21 -13.04 12.88
CA SER A 226 18.34 -13.54 13.95
C SER A 226 16.87 -13.60 13.51
N LEU A 227 16.14 -14.64 13.93
CA LEU A 227 14.67 -14.70 13.80
C LEU A 227 13.97 -13.52 14.50
N PHE A 228 14.64 -12.85 15.43
CA PHE A 228 14.14 -11.64 16.09
C PHE A 228 14.36 -10.36 15.26
N ASP A 229 15.36 -10.33 14.37
CA ASP A 229 15.54 -9.25 13.40
C ASP A 229 14.48 -9.33 12.29
N TRP A 230 13.96 -10.53 12.01
CA TRP A 230 12.82 -10.77 11.11
C TRP A 230 11.57 -10.00 11.55
N SER A 231 11.29 -9.94 12.86
CA SER A 231 10.09 -9.29 13.41
C SER A 231 10.27 -7.78 13.65
N ARG A 232 11.50 -7.26 13.59
CA ARG A 232 11.85 -5.86 13.90
C ARG A 232 12.14 -5.03 12.65
N SER A 233 11.68 -5.45 11.48
CA SER A 233 11.77 -4.66 10.23
C SER A 233 10.98 -3.34 10.25
N THR A 234 10.48 -2.89 11.40
CA THR A 234 10.36 -1.46 11.72
C THR A 234 11.70 -0.92 12.24
N SER A 235 12.74 -0.88 11.40
CA SER A 235 13.96 -0.11 11.68
C SER A 235 13.70 1.39 11.47
N LEU A 236 12.74 1.94 12.23
CA LEU A 236 12.50 3.38 12.39
C LEU A 236 13.19 3.94 13.64
N ALA A 237 14.42 3.50 13.92
CA ALA A 237 15.16 4.02 15.07
C ALA A 237 16.68 3.94 14.86
N ARG A 238 17.20 4.64 13.85
CA ARG A 238 18.61 5.05 13.86
C ARG A 238 18.91 6.26 12.95
N THR A 239 18.36 7.42 13.30
CA THR A 239 18.92 8.76 12.99
C THR A 239 18.07 9.85 13.66
N LEU A 240 18.26 10.07 14.97
CA LEU A 240 17.86 11.33 15.61
C LEU A 240 19.01 12.33 15.44
N SER A 241 19.02 12.98 14.28
CA SER A 241 19.76 14.23 14.05
C SER A 241 18.81 15.14 13.27
N PRO A 242 18.27 16.22 13.86
CA PRO A 242 17.37 17.11 13.16
C PRO A 242 18.19 17.93 12.16
N ARG A 243 18.16 17.52 10.89
CA ARG A 243 18.52 18.37 9.77
C ARG A 243 17.24 18.70 9.04
N VAL A 244 16.82 19.96 9.13
CA VAL A 244 15.82 20.53 8.24
C VAL A 244 16.49 20.62 6.87
N LEU A 245 16.41 19.54 6.09
CA LEU A 245 16.40 19.67 4.65
C LEU A 245 14.94 19.87 4.28
N GLU A 246 14.62 20.97 3.61
CA GLU A 246 13.45 21.06 2.73
C GLU A 246 13.63 20.02 1.62
N ASN A 247 13.42 18.75 1.96
CA ASN A 247 13.20 17.71 0.98
C ASN A 247 11.78 17.96 0.48
N GLN A 248 11.65 18.36 -0.78
CA GLN A 248 10.47 18.02 -1.54
C GLN A 248 10.39 16.47 -1.60
N ILE A 249 9.85 15.88 -0.54
CA ILE A 249 9.58 14.44 -0.47
C ILE A 249 8.42 14.21 -1.42
N ASP A 250 8.73 13.59 -2.55
CA ASP A 250 7.74 13.12 -3.51
C ASP A 250 6.72 12.22 -2.78
N THR A 251 5.48 12.70 -2.60
CA THR A 251 4.41 11.98 -1.90
C THR A 251 4.07 10.66 -2.58
N LYS A 252 4.25 10.56 -3.91
CA LYS A 252 4.14 9.30 -4.66
C LYS A 252 5.26 8.34 -4.27
N LYS A 253 6.49 8.82 -4.08
CA LYS A 253 7.60 7.98 -3.63
C LYS A 253 7.37 7.43 -2.23
N GLU A 254 6.83 8.23 -1.30
CA GLU A 254 6.48 7.73 0.04
C GLU A 254 5.30 6.75 -0.01
N LEU A 255 4.31 6.99 -0.87
CA LEU A 255 3.22 6.06 -1.15
C LEU A 255 3.75 4.70 -1.66
N GLU A 256 4.63 4.71 -2.67
CA GLU A 256 5.25 3.52 -3.24
C GLU A 256 6.12 2.79 -2.22
N LYS A 257 6.87 3.53 -1.39
CA LYS A 257 7.66 2.98 -0.29
C LYS A 257 6.77 2.30 0.76
N SER A 258 5.67 2.94 1.15
CA SER A 258 4.69 2.36 2.08
C SER A 258 4.03 1.11 1.50
N LEU A 259 3.63 1.15 0.22
CA LEU A 259 3.05 0.01 -0.48
C LEU A 259 4.03 -1.17 -0.53
N LYS A 260 5.27 -0.91 -0.97
CA LYS A 260 6.32 -1.93 -1.04
C LYS A 260 6.60 -2.54 0.34
N ALA A 261 6.77 -1.72 1.37
CA ALA A 261 7.00 -2.19 2.73
C ALA A 261 5.84 -3.06 3.26
N THR A 262 4.59 -2.69 2.96
CA THR A 262 3.42 -3.47 3.36
C THR A 262 3.37 -4.82 2.62
N CYS A 263 3.67 -4.84 1.32
CA CYS A 263 3.76 -6.08 0.54
C CYS A 263 4.87 -6.99 1.07
N GLU A 264 6.04 -6.45 1.40
CA GLU A 264 7.15 -7.20 2.01
C GLU A 264 6.75 -7.78 3.36
N GLU A 265 6.12 -7.00 4.22
CA GLU A 265 5.62 -7.47 5.53
C GLU A 265 4.59 -8.59 5.37
N PHE A 266 3.67 -8.47 4.42
CA PHE A 266 2.68 -9.50 4.09
C PHE A 266 3.34 -10.79 3.59
N ILE A 267 4.23 -10.69 2.59
CA ILE A 267 4.97 -11.84 2.03
C ILE A 267 5.72 -12.58 3.13
N MET A 268 6.39 -11.84 4.01
CA MET A 268 7.18 -12.42 5.09
C MET A 268 6.32 -13.01 6.20
N SER A 269 5.17 -12.38 6.52
CA SER A 269 4.20 -12.93 7.47
C SER A 269 3.64 -14.27 6.99
N VAL A 270 3.25 -14.36 5.71
CA VAL A 270 2.75 -15.61 5.12
C VAL A 270 3.86 -16.67 5.01
N THR A 271 5.06 -16.26 4.60
CA THR A 271 6.22 -17.16 4.55
C THR A 271 6.46 -17.78 5.93
N LYS A 272 6.51 -16.95 6.98
CA LYS A 272 6.70 -17.42 8.35
C LYS A 272 5.58 -18.36 8.81
N LEU A 273 4.31 -18.06 8.49
CA LEU A 273 3.18 -18.93 8.83
C LEU A 273 3.39 -20.38 8.37
N VAL A 274 4.07 -20.58 7.23
CA VAL A 274 4.35 -21.90 6.66
C VAL A 274 5.68 -22.49 7.13
N VAL A 275 6.77 -21.71 7.09
CA VAL A 275 8.13 -22.25 7.29
C VAL A 275 8.74 -22.02 8.67
N ASP A 276 8.02 -21.43 9.63
CA ASP A 276 8.53 -21.20 11.00
C ASP A 276 9.10 -22.48 11.67
N PRO A 277 8.48 -23.67 11.54
CA PRO A 277 9.07 -24.90 12.08
C PRO A 277 10.45 -25.22 11.50
N LEU A 278 10.65 -25.01 10.19
CA LEU A 278 11.93 -25.22 9.52
C LEU A 278 12.96 -24.18 9.95
N LEU A 279 12.56 -22.91 10.02
CA LEU A 279 13.42 -21.81 10.46
C LEU A 279 13.92 -22.03 11.90
N SER A 280 13.02 -22.45 12.80
CA SER A 280 13.35 -22.78 14.19
C SER A 280 14.34 -23.95 14.29
N PHE A 281 14.12 -25.00 13.50
CA PHE A 281 15.02 -26.14 13.43
C PHE A 281 16.42 -25.72 12.96
N VAL A 282 16.52 -25.05 11.81
CA VAL A 282 17.80 -24.62 11.22
C VAL A 282 18.56 -23.67 12.15
N THR A 283 17.86 -22.79 12.87
CA THR A 283 18.47 -21.90 13.87
C THR A 283 19.11 -22.69 15.02
N LYS A 284 18.41 -23.71 15.54
CA LYS A 284 18.95 -24.59 16.60
C LYS A 284 20.15 -25.39 16.11
N VAL A 285 20.08 -25.94 14.89
CA VAL A 285 21.20 -26.67 14.28
C VAL A 285 22.41 -25.75 14.10
N THR A 286 22.20 -24.52 13.66
CA THR A 286 23.29 -23.56 13.44
C THR A 286 23.94 -23.14 14.76
N ALA A 287 23.14 -22.89 15.80
CA ALA A 287 23.65 -22.59 17.15
C ALA A 287 24.53 -23.73 17.70
N VAL A 288 24.11 -24.99 17.50
CA VAL A 288 24.90 -26.18 17.85
C VAL A 288 26.21 -26.23 17.06
N LYS A 289 26.16 -26.05 15.73
CA LYS A 289 27.36 -26.06 14.87
C LYS A 289 28.35 -24.96 15.24
N VAL A 290 27.87 -23.76 15.56
CA VAL A 290 28.73 -22.65 16.01
C VAL A 290 29.34 -22.93 17.38
N ALA A 291 28.57 -23.48 18.32
CA ALA A 291 29.08 -23.85 19.65
C ALA A 291 30.17 -24.93 19.58
N LEU A 292 30.06 -25.87 18.64
CA LEU A 292 31.09 -26.90 18.38
C LEU A 292 32.36 -26.32 17.76
N SER A 293 32.22 -25.35 16.85
CA SER A 293 33.37 -24.71 16.17
C SER A 293 34.11 -23.68 17.02
N THR A 294 33.51 -23.18 18.11
CA THR A 294 34.08 -22.12 18.98
C THR A 294 34.65 -22.64 20.31
N GLY A 295 34.63 -23.95 20.54
CA GLY A 295 35.19 -24.57 21.75
C GLY A 295 36.72 -24.44 21.82
N ALA A 296 37.23 -23.73 22.84
CA ALA A 296 38.65 -23.63 23.15
C ALA A 296 39.28 -25.00 23.50
N PRO A 297 40.57 -25.26 23.19
CA PRO A 297 41.14 -26.61 23.20
C PRO A 297 41.33 -27.29 24.58
N ASN A 298 40.91 -26.70 25.69
CA ASN A 298 41.43 -27.10 27.02
C ASN A 298 40.42 -27.26 28.17
N GLN A 299 39.18 -27.64 27.89
CA GLN A 299 38.34 -28.26 28.92
C GLN A 299 37.68 -29.52 28.38
N LYS A 300 37.83 -30.63 29.10
CA LYS A 300 37.08 -31.87 28.87
C LYS A 300 35.58 -31.57 28.99
N LEU A 301 34.93 -31.24 27.87
CA LEU A 301 33.47 -31.13 27.83
C LEU A 301 32.89 -32.55 27.78
N GLU A 302 32.47 -33.06 28.93
CA GLU A 302 31.42 -34.10 29.03
C GLU A 302 30.03 -33.52 28.69
N SER A 303 29.94 -32.61 27.71
CA SER A 303 28.70 -31.88 27.46
C SER A 303 27.86 -32.58 26.39
N ALA A 304 26.55 -32.66 26.63
CA ALA A 304 25.53 -33.22 25.74
C ALA A 304 25.51 -32.66 24.31
N MET A 305 26.33 -31.63 24.01
CA MET A 305 26.42 -30.94 22.71
C MET A 305 27.41 -31.57 21.72
N ALA A 306 28.34 -32.43 22.16
CA ALA A 306 29.29 -33.12 21.28
C ALA A 306 28.71 -34.35 20.54
N LYS A 307 27.41 -34.62 20.71
CA LYS A 307 26.72 -35.75 20.06
C LYS A 307 26.41 -35.42 18.58
N PRO A 308 26.44 -36.42 17.68
CA PRO A 308 25.95 -36.26 16.30
C PRO A 308 24.56 -35.61 16.27
N LEU A 309 24.27 -34.80 15.25
CA LEU A 309 23.06 -33.99 15.21
C LEU A 309 21.78 -34.81 15.47
N LYS A 310 21.70 -35.99 14.86
CA LYS A 310 20.60 -36.96 15.01
C LYS A 310 20.34 -37.46 16.44
N ASN A 311 21.34 -37.35 17.33
CA ASN A 311 21.24 -37.76 18.74
C ASN A 311 20.86 -36.60 19.66
N GLN A 312 20.66 -35.39 19.13
CA GLN A 312 20.14 -34.28 19.90
C GLN A 312 18.62 -34.39 20.03
N ALA A 313 18.09 -34.09 21.21
CA ALA A 313 16.68 -34.29 21.53
C ALA A 313 15.69 -33.55 20.61
N PHE A 314 16.13 -32.47 19.95
CA PHE A 314 15.30 -31.70 19.00
C PHE A 314 15.46 -32.13 17.54
N ALA A 315 16.41 -33.02 17.25
CA ALA A 315 16.85 -33.39 15.90
C ALA A 315 16.87 -34.91 15.69
N THR A 316 16.11 -35.66 16.49
CA THR A 316 15.88 -37.08 16.20
C THR A 316 15.05 -37.22 14.92
N PRO A 317 15.19 -38.31 14.15
CA PRO A 317 14.44 -38.53 12.92
C PRO A 317 12.92 -38.33 13.10
N ASP A 318 12.34 -38.86 14.19
CA ASP A 318 10.91 -38.68 14.49
C ASP A 318 10.52 -37.22 14.73
N LYS A 319 11.39 -36.43 15.38
CA LYS A 319 11.14 -35.01 15.63
C LYS A 319 11.25 -34.17 14.39
N VAL A 320 12.19 -34.51 13.50
CA VAL A 320 12.27 -33.87 12.18
C VAL A 320 11.07 -34.25 11.32
N ALA A 321 10.61 -35.51 11.37
CA ALA A 321 9.38 -35.94 10.70
C ALA A 321 8.16 -35.14 11.17
N GLU A 322 8.01 -34.95 12.49
CA GLU A 322 6.94 -34.12 13.08
C GLU A 322 6.99 -32.66 12.59
N LEU A 323 8.20 -32.10 12.46
CA LEU A 323 8.40 -30.75 11.94
C LEU A 323 8.02 -30.64 10.46
N VAL A 324 8.41 -31.61 9.64
CA VAL A 324 8.06 -31.69 8.22
C VAL A 324 6.55 -31.83 8.04
N GLN A 325 5.91 -32.68 8.85
CA GLN A 325 4.46 -32.86 8.83
C GLN A 325 3.74 -31.56 9.16
N LYS A 326 4.19 -30.81 10.17
CA LYS A 326 3.62 -29.49 10.51
C LYS A 326 3.66 -28.50 9.35
N VAL A 327 4.75 -28.49 8.59
CA VAL A 327 4.90 -27.63 7.40
C VAL A 327 3.96 -28.08 6.29
N GLN A 328 3.84 -29.40 6.05
CA GLN A 328 2.91 -29.93 5.07
C GLN A 328 1.45 -29.59 5.42
N THR A 329 1.06 -29.73 6.69
CA THR A 329 -0.27 -29.32 7.17
C THR A 329 -0.48 -27.81 6.98
N ALA A 330 0.54 -26.97 7.25
CA ALA A 330 0.44 -25.54 7.01
C ALA A 330 0.24 -25.20 5.52
N ILE A 331 0.92 -25.91 4.61
CA ILE A 331 0.72 -25.78 3.16
C ILE A 331 -0.70 -26.18 2.75
N GLN A 332 -1.24 -27.25 3.33
CA GLN A 332 -2.55 -27.80 2.94
C GLN A 332 -3.75 -27.09 3.56
N GLU A 333 -3.60 -26.52 4.76
CA GLU A 333 -4.72 -25.91 5.50
C GLU A 333 -4.62 -24.39 5.57
N GLN A 334 -3.42 -23.84 5.83
CA GLN A 334 -3.26 -22.40 6.07
C GLN A 334 -3.08 -21.61 4.77
N LEU A 335 -2.26 -22.13 3.84
CA LEU A 335 -2.00 -21.46 2.57
C LEU A 335 -3.26 -21.24 1.71
N PRO A 336 -4.20 -22.20 1.57
CA PRO A 336 -5.44 -21.97 0.85
C PRO A 336 -6.29 -20.85 1.46
N VAL A 337 -6.30 -20.72 2.79
CA VAL A 337 -6.99 -19.63 3.50
C VAL A 337 -6.38 -18.28 3.13
N VAL A 338 -5.05 -18.19 3.04
CA VAL A 338 -4.36 -16.98 2.58
C VAL A 338 -4.75 -16.65 1.13
N ILE A 339 -4.72 -17.64 0.24
CA ILE A 339 -5.09 -17.46 -1.17
C ILE A 339 -6.55 -17.01 -1.31
N ALA A 340 -7.47 -17.59 -0.54
CA ALA A 340 -8.87 -17.18 -0.53
C ALA A 340 -9.04 -15.73 -0.10
N LYS A 341 -8.33 -15.29 0.96
CA LYS A 341 -8.30 -13.89 1.37
C LYS A 341 -7.66 -12.98 0.31
N MET A 342 -6.55 -13.39 -0.30
CA MET A 342 -5.95 -12.62 -1.41
C MET A 342 -6.92 -12.45 -2.57
N LYS A 343 -7.69 -13.48 -2.94
CA LYS A 343 -8.74 -13.40 -3.97
C LYS A 343 -9.89 -12.47 -3.57
N LEU A 344 -10.29 -12.49 -2.31
CA LEU A 344 -11.36 -11.62 -1.79
C LEU A 344 -10.97 -10.14 -1.83
N TYR A 345 -9.74 -9.79 -1.42
CA TYR A 345 -9.29 -8.39 -1.36
C TYR A 345 -8.76 -7.87 -2.70
N LEU A 346 -7.96 -8.68 -3.40
CA LEU A 346 -7.22 -8.31 -4.61
C LEU A 346 -7.86 -8.98 -5.82
N GLN A 347 -8.70 -8.25 -6.55
CA GLN A 347 -9.43 -8.78 -7.71
C GLN A 347 -8.50 -9.03 -8.92
N ASN A 348 -7.43 -8.25 -9.07
CA ASN A 348 -6.46 -8.40 -10.16
C ASN A 348 -5.57 -9.64 -9.97
N SER A 349 -5.60 -10.57 -10.93
CA SER A 349 -4.82 -11.81 -10.89
C SER A 349 -3.31 -11.56 -10.93
N SER A 350 -2.86 -10.61 -11.74
CA SER A 350 -1.43 -10.28 -11.87
C SER A 350 -0.85 -9.80 -10.53
N THR A 351 -1.61 -8.99 -9.78
CA THR A 351 -1.20 -8.54 -8.44
C THR A 351 -1.06 -9.72 -7.47
N ARG A 352 -2.01 -10.67 -7.49
CA ARG A 352 -1.93 -11.88 -6.66
C ARG A 352 -0.70 -12.72 -7.01
N THR A 353 -0.43 -12.93 -8.29
CA THR A 353 0.75 -13.67 -8.77
C THR A 353 2.06 -12.99 -8.35
N ILE A 354 2.14 -11.66 -8.46
CA ILE A 354 3.31 -10.87 -8.04
C ILE A 354 3.60 -11.04 -6.54
N LEU A 355 2.56 -11.05 -5.70
CA LEU A 355 2.72 -11.25 -4.25
C LEU A 355 3.00 -12.72 -3.88
N PHE A 356 2.39 -13.68 -4.58
CA PHE A 356 2.54 -15.09 -4.25
C PHE A 356 3.87 -15.70 -4.73
N LYS A 357 4.42 -15.24 -5.85
CA LYS A 357 5.68 -15.77 -6.41
C LYS A 357 6.87 -15.70 -5.42
N PRO A 358 7.09 -14.59 -4.67
CA PRO A 358 8.08 -14.55 -3.60
C PRO A 358 7.79 -15.54 -2.46
N ILE A 359 6.53 -15.71 -2.06
CA ILE A 359 6.12 -16.66 -1.01
C ILE A 359 6.46 -18.08 -1.43
N LYS A 360 6.07 -18.48 -2.66
CA LYS A 360 6.41 -19.77 -3.25
C LYS A 360 7.93 -20.00 -3.25
N THR A 361 8.69 -19.04 -3.77
CA THR A 361 10.15 -19.18 -3.85
C THR A 361 10.79 -19.32 -2.46
N ASN A 362 10.30 -18.58 -1.47
CA ASN A 362 10.79 -18.68 -0.09
C ASN A 362 10.52 -20.04 0.56
N ILE A 363 9.31 -20.60 0.34
CA ILE A 363 8.96 -21.94 0.85
C ILE A 363 9.86 -23.01 0.24
N ILE A 364 10.05 -22.96 -1.08
CA ILE A 364 10.91 -23.91 -1.81
C ILE A 364 12.37 -23.79 -1.33
N GLU A 365 12.90 -22.58 -1.17
CA GLU A 365 14.27 -22.35 -0.71
C GLU A 365 14.46 -22.87 0.73
N ALA A 366 13.51 -22.65 1.64
CA ALA A 366 13.57 -23.20 3.00
C ALA A 366 13.59 -24.73 2.99
N HIS A 367 12.78 -25.34 2.11
CA HIS A 367 12.74 -26.79 1.93
C HIS A 367 14.05 -27.37 1.39
N ILE A 368 14.63 -26.73 0.36
CA ILE A 368 15.93 -27.12 -0.22
C ILE A 368 17.04 -27.09 0.84
N GLN A 369 17.07 -26.06 1.68
CA GLN A 369 18.11 -25.93 2.70
C GLN A 369 18.01 -27.00 3.78
N VAL A 370 16.79 -27.34 4.21
CA VAL A 370 16.57 -28.45 5.13
C VAL A 370 16.92 -29.77 4.46
N GLN A 371 16.54 -29.99 3.19
CA GLN A 371 16.90 -31.19 2.45
C GLN A 371 18.42 -31.39 2.36
N SER A 372 19.17 -30.34 2.04
CA SER A 372 20.64 -30.37 2.00
C SER A 372 21.26 -30.66 3.37
N LEU A 373 20.67 -30.13 4.44
CA LEU A 373 21.09 -30.43 5.81
C LEU A 373 20.82 -31.89 6.18
N LEU A 374 19.67 -32.45 5.78
CA LEU A 374 19.36 -33.85 6.05
C LEU A 374 20.29 -34.80 5.31
N GLN A 375 20.58 -34.51 4.03
CA GLN A 375 21.52 -35.29 3.20
C GLN A 375 22.95 -35.30 3.74
N SER A 376 23.36 -34.29 4.52
CA SER A 376 24.72 -34.20 5.09
C SER A 376 24.85 -34.83 6.47
N GLU A 377 23.79 -34.85 7.29
CA GLU A 377 23.86 -35.23 8.71
C GLU A 377 23.12 -36.53 9.07
N TYR A 378 22.25 -37.05 8.18
CA TYR A 378 21.38 -38.19 8.44
C TYR A 378 21.63 -39.34 7.47
N THR A 379 21.31 -40.56 7.89
CA THR A 379 21.45 -41.75 7.03
C THR A 379 20.27 -41.90 6.08
N SER A 380 20.39 -42.74 5.06
CA SER A 380 19.30 -43.01 4.11
C SER A 380 18.04 -43.57 4.78
N GLU A 381 18.19 -44.36 5.86
CA GLU A 381 17.08 -44.90 6.64
C GLU A 381 16.37 -43.79 7.43
N ASP A 382 17.13 -42.90 8.07
CA ASP A 382 16.58 -41.74 8.79
C ASP A 382 15.80 -40.81 7.85
N ILE A 383 16.30 -40.60 6.63
CA ILE A 383 15.65 -39.75 5.62
C ILE A 383 14.30 -40.35 5.18
N GLN A 384 14.20 -41.68 5.08
CA GLN A 384 12.93 -42.35 4.77
C GLN A 384 11.91 -42.16 5.89
N ILE A 385 12.33 -42.19 7.16
CA ILE A 385 11.45 -41.94 8.31
C ILE A 385 10.94 -40.49 8.30
N ILE A 386 11.81 -39.53 7.98
CA ILE A 386 11.45 -38.11 7.93
C ILE A 386 10.42 -37.82 6.81
N ASN A 387 10.42 -38.62 5.75
CA ASN A 387 9.46 -38.55 4.64
C ASN A 387 9.31 -37.13 4.05
N LEU A 388 10.44 -36.47 3.80
CA LEU A 388 10.45 -35.14 3.19
C LEU A 388 10.03 -35.24 1.72
N LYS A 389 8.98 -34.51 1.35
CA LYS A 389 8.48 -34.42 -0.03
C LYS A 389 9.57 -33.94 -1.01
N SER A 390 9.55 -34.43 -2.25
CA SER A 390 10.52 -33.97 -3.25
C SER A 390 10.29 -32.49 -3.61
N VAL A 391 11.36 -31.79 -4.01
CA VAL A 391 11.28 -30.37 -4.42
C VAL A 391 10.35 -30.19 -5.63
N GLN A 392 10.34 -31.15 -6.56
CA GLN A 392 9.49 -31.12 -7.75
C GLN A 392 8.00 -31.26 -7.39
N ASP A 393 7.68 -32.17 -6.47
CA ASP A 393 6.29 -32.37 -6.04
C ASP A 393 5.79 -31.19 -5.21
N LEU A 394 6.65 -30.59 -4.38
CA LEU A 394 6.34 -29.36 -3.65
C LEU A 394 6.11 -28.18 -4.60
N GLN A 395 6.96 -28.04 -5.62
CA GLN A 395 6.81 -26.99 -6.62
C GLN A 395 5.48 -27.13 -7.37
N THR A 396 5.13 -28.35 -7.77
CA THR A 396 3.85 -28.66 -8.45
C THR A 396 2.65 -28.37 -7.55
N GLU A 397 2.71 -28.75 -6.27
CA GLU A 397 1.65 -28.43 -5.30
C GLU A 397 1.47 -26.91 -5.14
N LEU A 398 2.58 -26.16 -5.07
CA LEU A 398 2.52 -24.70 -4.95
C LEU A 398 2.06 -24.00 -6.23
N ASP A 399 2.32 -24.58 -7.41
CA ASP A 399 1.84 -24.06 -8.69
C ASP A 399 0.32 -24.14 -8.83
N ASN A 400 -0.34 -25.10 -8.16
CA ASN A 400 -1.81 -25.22 -8.16
C ASN A 400 -2.54 -24.08 -7.42
N PHE A 401 -1.82 -23.25 -6.66
CA PHE A 401 -2.39 -22.11 -5.92
C PHE A 401 -2.40 -20.79 -6.71
N LEU A 402 -1.64 -20.71 -7.80
CA LEU A 402 -1.61 -19.58 -8.74
C LEU A 402 -2.78 -19.66 -9.71
#